data_AF-A0AA85JCH0-F1
#
_entry.id   AF-A0AA85JCH0-F1
#
_cell.length_a   1.000
_cell.length_b   1.000
_cell.length_c   1.000
_cell.angle_alpha   90.00
_cell.angle_beta   90.00
_cell.angle_gamma   90.00
#
_symmetry.space_group_name_H-M   'P 1'
#
loop_
_entity.id
_entity.type
_entity.pdbx_description
1 polymer ?
#
loop_
_entity_poly.entity_id
_entity_poly.type
_entity_poly.pdbx_seq_one_letter_code
_entity_poly.pdbx_strand_id
1 'polypeptide(L)'
;MGGKAVMCASLMTPEKYDKLVVLDISPVTKPSVQSLYPIVDLLSSVNLEEIGRKCGGNLAAVRSFLMEDWKEAVPDFTMRAFLLTNLEVKDRKVFWRVNLNAIKNCWQQIKSFPEKELSGRVFDRPTLVLAASKGDYLSASDVPAIRKYFPQAQILQIANTGHWIHFDAPNTVISLLTSFMQKESIDVTSYTDVTELK
;
A
#
# COMPACT_ATOMS: atom_id res chain seq x y z
N MET A 1 3.22 0.38 -2.99
CA MET A 1 3.47 1.33 -4.11
C MET A 1 3.39 2.79 -3.68
N GLY A 2 2.21 3.26 -3.24
CA GLY A 2 1.98 4.68 -2.93
C GLY A 2 2.99 5.27 -1.95
N GLY A 3 3.27 4.57 -0.83
CA GLY A 3 4.26 5.01 0.16
C GLY A 3 5.66 5.24 -0.42
N LYS A 4 6.17 4.30 -1.22
CA LYS A 4 7.47 4.48 -1.92
C LYS A 4 7.44 5.65 -2.89
N ALA A 5 6.34 5.84 -3.63
CA ALA A 5 6.20 6.96 -4.55
C ALA A 5 6.25 8.32 -3.83
N VAL A 6 5.53 8.47 -2.72
CA VAL A 6 5.55 9.72 -1.93
C VAL A 6 6.88 9.93 -1.20
N MET A 7 7.54 8.85 -0.75
CA MET A 7 8.92 8.91 -0.24
C MET A 7 9.90 9.41 -1.31
N CYS A 8 9.84 8.88 -2.53
CA CYS A 8 10.67 9.36 -3.63
C CYS A 8 10.38 10.83 -3.95
N ALA A 9 9.10 11.21 -4.04
CA ALA A 9 8.70 12.58 -4.36
C ALA A 9 9.20 13.58 -3.29
N SER A 10 9.07 13.24 -2.01
CA SER A 10 9.55 14.09 -0.92
C SER A 10 11.08 14.20 -0.88
N LEU A 11 11.81 13.16 -1.28
CA LEU A 11 13.27 13.22 -1.39
C LEU A 11 13.75 14.00 -2.60
N MET A 12 13.03 13.95 -3.73
CA MET A 12 13.41 14.65 -4.97
C MET A 12 13.14 16.15 -4.91
N THR A 13 12.02 16.55 -4.33
CA THR A 13 11.60 17.97 -4.21
C THR A 13 11.14 18.24 -2.78
N PRO A 14 12.04 18.18 -1.78
CA PRO A 14 11.69 18.30 -0.37
C PRO A 14 10.97 19.60 -0.06
N GLU A 15 11.31 20.69 -0.76
CA GLU A 15 10.74 22.01 -0.57
C GLU A 15 9.21 22.08 -0.73
N LYS A 16 8.62 21.17 -1.53
CA LYS A 16 7.18 21.16 -1.85
C LYS A 16 6.30 20.51 -0.78
N TYR A 17 6.89 19.87 0.24
CA TYR A 17 6.13 19.04 1.18
C TYR A 17 6.47 19.37 2.62
N ASP A 18 5.53 19.87 3.42
CA ASP A 18 5.80 20.23 4.82
C ASP A 18 5.90 19.01 5.75
N LYS A 19 5.19 17.94 5.41
CA LYS A 19 5.10 16.71 6.20
C LYS A 19 4.93 15.49 5.29
N LEU A 20 5.31 14.32 5.79
CA LEU A 20 5.10 13.04 5.11
C LEU A 20 4.41 12.04 6.03
N VAL A 21 3.45 11.28 5.50
CA VAL A 21 2.89 10.11 6.19
C VAL A 21 2.97 8.90 5.27
N VAL A 22 3.48 7.79 5.77
CA VAL A 22 3.57 6.53 5.03
C VAL A 22 3.03 5.38 5.87
N LEU A 23 2.20 4.54 5.24
CA LEU A 23 1.54 3.40 5.87
C LEU A 23 2.13 2.10 5.31
N ASP A 24 2.62 1.27 6.22
CA ASP A 24 3.10 -0.11 6.08
C ASP A 24 4.02 -0.37 4.88
N ILE A 25 5.05 0.46 4.71
CA ILE A 25 6.10 0.23 3.71
C ILE A 25 7.39 0.99 4.07
N SER A 26 8.55 0.36 3.82
CA SER A 26 9.87 0.95 4.02
C SER A 26 10.57 1.27 2.68
N PRO A 27 11.63 2.11 2.68
CA PRO A 27 12.46 2.37 1.49
C PRO A 27 13.42 1.21 1.17
N VAL A 28 13.07 -0.03 1.55
CA VAL A 28 13.83 -1.25 1.31
C VAL A 28 13.05 -2.14 0.34
N THR A 29 13.76 -2.92 -0.47
CA THR A 29 13.11 -3.95 -1.31
C THR A 29 12.80 -5.18 -0.45
N LYS A 30 11.53 -5.56 -0.34
CA LYS A 30 11.08 -6.73 0.42
C LYS A 30 10.75 -7.91 -0.50
N PRO A 31 11.24 -9.12 -0.21
CA PRO A 31 10.87 -10.32 -0.98
C PRO A 31 9.36 -10.57 -0.99
N SER A 32 8.65 -10.23 0.07
CA SER A 32 7.21 -10.44 0.18
C SER A 32 6.38 -9.63 -0.81
N VAL A 33 6.89 -8.51 -1.32
CA VAL A 33 6.21 -7.80 -2.41
C VAL A 33 6.21 -8.64 -3.70
N GLN A 34 7.20 -9.52 -3.89
CA GLN A 34 7.24 -10.42 -5.05
C GLN A 34 6.10 -11.43 -5.06
N SER A 35 5.54 -11.80 -3.89
CA SER A 35 4.42 -12.75 -3.80
C SER A 35 3.12 -12.18 -4.38
N LEU A 36 3.05 -10.87 -4.64
CA LEU A 36 1.92 -10.23 -5.31
C LEU A 36 1.97 -10.35 -6.84
N TYR A 37 3.10 -10.74 -7.43
CA TYR A 37 3.21 -10.82 -8.90
C TYR A 37 2.24 -11.84 -9.54
N PRO A 38 2.01 -13.04 -8.95
CA PRO A 38 0.98 -13.96 -9.43
C PRO A 38 -0.43 -13.35 -9.48
N ILE A 39 -0.76 -12.41 -8.58
CA ILE A 39 -2.04 -11.69 -8.63
C ILE A 39 -2.09 -10.78 -9.86
N VAL A 40 -1.00 -10.07 -10.18
CA VAL A 40 -0.93 -9.24 -11.39
C VAL A 40 -1.10 -10.09 -12.65
N ASP A 41 -0.49 -11.27 -12.69
CA ASP A 41 -0.66 -12.22 -13.80
C ASP A 41 -2.09 -12.76 -13.89
N LEU A 42 -2.73 -13.10 -12.76
CA LEU A 42 -4.14 -13.51 -12.71
C LEU A 42 -5.07 -12.40 -13.24
N LEU A 43 -4.91 -11.16 -12.77
CA LEU A 43 -5.72 -10.04 -13.26
C LEU A 43 -5.55 -9.83 -14.77
N SER A 44 -4.32 -10.01 -15.27
CA SER A 44 -3.98 -9.81 -16.68
C SER A 44 -4.45 -10.95 -17.59
N SER A 45 -4.69 -12.15 -17.05
CA SER A 45 -5.16 -13.30 -17.83
C SER A 45 -6.68 -13.30 -18.05
N VAL A 46 -7.42 -12.48 -17.30
CA VAL A 46 -8.88 -12.45 -17.36
C VAL A 46 -9.38 -11.78 -18.64
N ASN A 47 -10.13 -12.54 -19.45
CA ASN A 47 -10.87 -12.01 -20.58
C ASN A 47 -12.19 -11.33 -20.12
N LEU A 48 -12.09 -10.07 -19.67
CA LEU A 48 -13.24 -9.30 -19.18
C LEU A 48 -14.29 -9.02 -20.25
N GLU A 49 -13.92 -9.01 -21.53
CA GLU A 49 -14.90 -8.85 -22.61
C GLU A 49 -15.80 -10.09 -22.71
N GLU A 50 -15.21 -11.28 -22.69
CA GLU A 50 -15.97 -12.52 -22.71
C GLU A 50 -16.85 -12.68 -21.47
N ILE A 51 -16.28 -12.46 -20.28
CA ILE A 51 -17.02 -12.57 -19.01
C ILE A 51 -18.10 -11.50 -18.93
N GLY A 52 -17.78 -10.26 -19.30
CA GLY A 52 -18.74 -9.15 -19.36
C GLY A 52 -19.92 -9.49 -20.27
N ARG A 53 -19.69 -10.08 -21.44
CA ARG A 53 -20.75 -10.56 -22.34
C ARG A 53 -21.59 -11.67 -21.71
N LYS A 54 -20.96 -12.68 -21.09
CA LYS A 54 -21.67 -13.77 -20.38
C LYS A 54 -22.57 -13.25 -19.26
N CYS A 55 -22.14 -12.18 -18.58
CA CYS A 55 -22.87 -11.51 -17.51
C CYS A 55 -23.78 -10.37 -17.98
N GLY A 56 -24.00 -10.20 -19.29
CA GLY A 56 -24.86 -9.14 -19.83
C GLY A 56 -24.40 -7.70 -19.52
N GLY A 57 -23.11 -7.50 -19.26
CA GLY A 57 -22.54 -6.21 -18.85
C GLY A 57 -22.85 -5.82 -17.40
N ASN A 58 -23.46 -6.71 -16.60
CA ASN A 58 -23.76 -6.44 -15.20
C ASN A 58 -22.51 -6.62 -14.33
N LEU A 59 -22.02 -5.52 -13.74
CA LEU A 59 -20.82 -5.51 -12.90
C LEU A 59 -20.93 -6.43 -11.68
N ALA A 60 -22.09 -6.48 -11.03
CA ALA A 60 -22.28 -7.32 -9.86
C ALA A 60 -22.20 -8.81 -10.25
N ALA A 61 -22.80 -9.20 -11.37
CA ALA A 61 -22.71 -10.57 -11.88
C ALA A 61 -21.26 -10.95 -12.25
N VAL A 62 -20.49 -10.05 -12.85
CA VAL A 62 -19.05 -10.29 -13.13
C VAL A 62 -18.26 -10.45 -11.83
N ARG A 63 -18.49 -9.58 -10.84
CA ARG A 63 -17.83 -9.68 -9.54
C ARG A 63 -18.17 -11.00 -8.83
N SER A 64 -19.44 -11.42 -8.84
CA SER A 64 -19.86 -12.70 -8.26
C SER A 64 -19.22 -13.89 -8.97
N PHE A 65 -19.15 -13.86 -10.31
CA PHE A 65 -18.48 -14.91 -11.09
C PHE A 65 -17.00 -15.02 -10.71
N LEU A 66 -16.26 -13.92 -10.75
CA LEU A 66 -14.82 -13.92 -10.43
C LEU A 66 -14.53 -14.21 -8.96
N MET A 67 -15.43 -13.82 -8.04
CA MET A 67 -15.31 -14.15 -6.62
C MET A 67 -15.29 -15.67 -6.38
N GLU A 68 -16.06 -16.42 -7.18
CA GLU A 68 -16.11 -17.88 -7.14
C GLU A 68 -14.91 -18.50 -7.86
N ASP A 69 -14.64 -18.06 -9.09
CA ASP A 69 -13.59 -18.57 -9.96
C ASP A 69 -12.19 -18.47 -9.31
N TRP A 70 -11.95 -17.42 -8.54
CA TRP A 70 -10.64 -17.17 -7.94
C TRP A 70 -10.43 -17.78 -6.56
N LYS A 71 -11.35 -18.60 -6.06
CA LYS A 71 -11.25 -19.16 -4.69
C LYS A 71 -9.93 -19.89 -4.45
N GLU A 72 -9.48 -20.69 -5.40
CA GLU A 72 -8.22 -21.45 -5.27
C GLU A 72 -6.98 -20.55 -5.48
N ALA A 73 -7.03 -19.64 -6.46
CA ALA A 73 -5.90 -18.80 -6.82
C ALA A 73 -5.62 -17.70 -5.78
N VAL A 74 -6.67 -17.18 -5.13
CA VAL A 74 -6.59 -16.14 -4.10
C VAL A 74 -7.51 -16.56 -2.95
N PRO A 75 -7.09 -17.45 -2.03
CA PRO A 75 -7.97 -18.01 -0.98
C PRO A 75 -8.59 -17.00 -0.02
N ASP A 76 -7.90 -15.88 0.22
CA ASP A 76 -8.39 -14.82 1.09
C ASP A 76 -9.58 -14.06 0.45
N PHE A 77 -10.75 -14.17 1.08
CA PHE A 77 -11.98 -13.55 0.60
C PHE A 77 -11.87 -12.02 0.52
N THR A 78 -11.27 -11.39 1.52
CA THR A 78 -11.13 -9.95 1.61
C THR A 78 -10.22 -9.43 0.48
N MET A 79 -9.14 -10.15 0.17
CA MET A 79 -8.26 -9.89 -0.96
C MET A 79 -9.00 -10.00 -2.29
N ARG A 80 -9.76 -11.08 -2.52
CA ARG A 80 -10.58 -11.19 -3.74
C ARG A 80 -11.55 -10.02 -3.86
N ALA A 81 -12.29 -9.71 -2.79
CA ALA A 81 -13.24 -8.60 -2.77
C ALA A 81 -12.55 -7.26 -3.10
N PHE A 82 -11.40 -7.00 -2.49
CA PHE A 82 -10.60 -5.80 -2.72
C PHE A 82 -10.13 -5.69 -4.18
N LEU A 83 -9.57 -6.76 -4.76
CA LEU A 83 -9.11 -6.77 -6.15
C LEU A 83 -10.25 -6.43 -7.12
N LEU A 84 -11.43 -7.02 -6.90
CA LEU A 84 -12.63 -6.84 -7.72
C LEU A 84 -13.27 -5.44 -7.61
N THR A 85 -12.86 -4.63 -6.62
CA THR A 85 -13.23 -3.20 -6.58
C THR A 85 -12.64 -2.40 -7.73
N ASN A 86 -11.59 -2.91 -8.39
CA ASN A 86 -10.98 -2.29 -9.56
C ASN A 86 -11.73 -2.55 -10.87
N LEU A 87 -12.81 -3.33 -10.86
CA LEU A 87 -13.68 -3.50 -12.02
C LEU A 87 -14.64 -2.31 -12.15
N GLU A 88 -14.71 -1.77 -13.37
CA GLU A 88 -15.67 -0.74 -13.77
C GLU A 88 -16.42 -1.13 -15.04
N VAL A 89 -17.53 -0.43 -15.29
CA VAL A 89 -18.33 -0.59 -16.50
C VAL A 89 -18.47 0.75 -17.20
N LYS A 90 -18.19 0.74 -18.50
CA LYS A 90 -18.42 1.87 -19.40
C LYS A 90 -18.92 1.34 -20.72
N ASP A 91 -19.99 1.93 -21.26
CA ASP A 91 -20.60 1.53 -22.53
C ASP A 91 -20.91 0.02 -22.60
N ARG A 92 -21.43 -0.53 -21.49
CA ARG A 92 -21.71 -1.98 -21.28
C ARG A 92 -20.49 -2.90 -21.38
N LYS A 93 -19.26 -2.37 -21.44
CA LYS A 93 -18.01 -3.12 -21.38
C LYS A 93 -17.43 -3.06 -19.98
N VAL A 94 -16.94 -4.19 -19.51
CA VAL A 94 -16.28 -4.32 -18.21
C VAL A 94 -14.78 -4.21 -18.41
N PHE A 95 -14.10 -3.42 -17.59
CA PHE A 95 -12.65 -3.22 -17.69
C PHE A 95 -12.01 -3.01 -16.32
N TRP A 96 -10.69 -3.17 -16.27
CA TRP A 96 -9.89 -2.83 -15.10
C TRP A 96 -9.63 -1.32 -15.06
N ARG A 97 -9.98 -0.65 -13.96
CA ARG A 97 -9.60 0.74 -13.70
C ARG A 97 -8.08 0.91 -13.64
N VAL A 98 -7.38 -0.11 -13.15
CA VAL A 98 -5.92 -0.10 -13.00
C VAL A 98 -5.22 -0.40 -14.32
N ASN A 99 -4.09 0.28 -14.56
CA ASN A 99 -3.26 0.03 -15.73
C ASN A 99 -2.36 -1.21 -15.51
N LEU A 100 -2.92 -2.40 -15.72
CA LEU A 100 -2.21 -3.67 -15.54
C LEU A 100 -0.96 -3.78 -16.41
N ASN A 101 -1.02 -3.28 -17.65
CA ASN A 101 0.14 -3.29 -18.55
C ASN A 101 1.31 -2.49 -17.98
N ALA A 102 1.06 -1.30 -17.43
CA ALA A 102 2.08 -0.51 -16.77
C ALA A 102 2.60 -1.20 -15.50
N ILE A 103 1.72 -1.77 -14.68
CA ILE A 103 2.12 -2.49 -13.46
C ILE A 103 3.04 -3.66 -13.79
N LYS A 104 2.71 -4.45 -14.83
CA LYS A 104 3.49 -5.60 -15.25
C LYS A 104 4.85 -5.19 -15.83
N ASN A 105 4.86 -4.21 -16.74
CA ASN A 105 6.09 -3.73 -17.39
C ASN A 105 7.03 -3.01 -16.41
N CYS A 106 6.48 -2.37 -15.38
CA CYS A 106 7.25 -1.62 -14.39
C CYS A 106 7.39 -2.36 -13.05
N TRP A 107 7.11 -3.67 -13.01
CA TRP A 107 7.05 -4.42 -11.74
C TRP A 107 8.32 -4.32 -10.91
N GLN A 108 9.50 -4.41 -11.56
CA GLN A 108 10.78 -4.33 -10.87
C GLN A 108 10.97 -2.96 -10.19
N GLN A 109 10.61 -1.88 -10.88
CA GLN A 109 10.67 -0.52 -10.35
C GLN A 109 9.65 -0.32 -9.21
N ILE A 110 8.44 -0.88 -9.38
CA ILE A 110 7.34 -0.76 -8.43
C ILE A 110 7.65 -1.45 -7.10
N LYS A 111 8.24 -2.65 -7.15
CA LYS A 111 8.56 -3.42 -5.93
C LYS A 111 9.82 -2.91 -5.22
N SER A 112 10.74 -2.28 -5.95
CA SER A 112 12.02 -1.80 -5.44
C SER A 112 11.98 -0.35 -4.94
N PHE A 113 13.10 0.13 -4.42
CA PHE A 113 13.31 1.54 -4.07
C PHE A 113 14.60 2.03 -4.77
N PRO A 114 14.60 3.22 -5.38
CA PRO A 114 15.73 3.70 -6.19
C PRO A 114 16.84 4.29 -5.31
N GLU A 115 17.48 3.43 -4.50
CA GLU A 115 18.47 3.84 -3.50
C GLU A 115 19.70 4.54 -4.09
N LYS A 116 20.11 4.17 -5.32
CA LYS A 116 21.28 4.76 -5.97
C LYS A 116 20.97 6.20 -6.42
N GLU A 117 19.82 6.40 -7.04
CA GLU A 117 19.34 7.66 -7.56
C GLU A 117 19.01 8.65 -6.44
N LEU A 118 18.59 8.14 -5.28
CA LEU A 118 18.26 8.93 -4.09
C LEU A 118 19.41 9.02 -3.08
N SER A 119 20.60 8.51 -3.41
CA SER A 119 21.74 8.53 -2.49
C SER A 119 22.09 9.97 -2.06
N GLY A 120 22.27 10.17 -0.75
CA GLY A 120 22.56 11.48 -0.15
C GLY A 120 21.36 12.43 -0.04
N ARG A 121 20.18 12.07 -0.58
CA ARG A 121 18.95 12.83 -0.39
C ARG A 121 18.43 12.63 1.02
N VAL A 122 17.94 13.70 1.63
CA VAL A 122 17.34 13.69 2.97
C VAL A 122 16.09 14.55 2.95
N PHE A 123 15.01 14.03 3.52
CA PHE A 123 13.80 14.79 3.81
C PHE A 123 13.78 15.09 5.31
N ASP A 124 14.41 16.21 5.67
CA ASP A 124 14.55 16.67 7.06
C ASP A 124 13.33 17.45 7.52
N ARG A 125 12.17 16.78 7.51
CA ARG A 125 10.87 17.33 7.90
C ARG A 125 10.05 16.27 8.62
N PRO A 126 9.04 16.67 9.41
CA PRO A 126 8.22 15.73 10.17
C PRO A 126 7.67 14.62 9.27
N THR A 127 7.94 13.38 9.67
CA THR A 127 7.52 12.20 8.92
C THR A 127 6.87 11.22 9.89
N LEU A 128 5.68 10.74 9.59
CA LEU A 128 5.04 9.65 10.34
C LEU A 128 5.08 8.38 9.50
N VAL A 129 5.59 7.31 10.08
CA VAL A 129 5.59 5.99 9.47
C VAL A 129 4.80 5.04 10.36
N LEU A 130 3.73 4.48 9.83
CA LEU A 130 2.88 3.53 10.54
C LEU A 130 3.13 2.13 10.02
N ALA A 131 3.47 1.18 10.88
CA ALA A 131 3.75 -0.21 10.54
C ALA A 131 2.63 -1.13 11.01
N ALA A 132 2.33 -2.16 10.21
CA ALA A 132 1.49 -3.25 10.66
C ALA A 132 2.21 -4.12 11.70
N SER A 133 1.46 -4.73 12.61
CA SER A 133 2.00 -5.73 13.54
C SER A 133 2.16 -7.12 12.91
N LYS A 134 1.31 -7.44 11.93
CA LYS A 134 1.26 -8.73 11.22
C LYS A 134 1.63 -8.46 9.76
N GLY A 135 2.92 -8.45 9.47
CA GLY A 135 3.41 -8.17 8.13
C GLY A 135 4.93 -8.10 8.08
N ASP A 136 5.47 -8.10 6.88
CA ASP A 136 6.91 -8.04 6.62
C ASP A 136 7.31 -6.90 5.67
N TYR A 137 6.37 -5.98 5.38
CA TYR A 137 6.61 -4.82 4.52
C TYR A 137 7.46 -3.75 5.21
N LEU A 138 7.35 -3.67 6.54
CA LEU A 138 8.14 -2.81 7.39
C LEU A 138 8.47 -3.56 8.69
N SER A 139 9.76 -3.71 8.98
CA SER A 139 10.27 -4.35 10.20
C SER A 139 11.27 -3.45 10.93
N ALA A 140 11.59 -3.77 12.19
CA ALA A 140 12.58 -3.04 12.99
C ALA A 140 13.95 -2.92 12.27
N SER A 141 14.35 -3.95 11.52
CA SER A 141 15.56 -3.94 10.68
C SER A 141 15.60 -2.83 9.63
N ASP A 142 14.45 -2.26 9.26
CA ASP A 142 14.35 -1.21 8.25
C ASP A 142 14.48 0.19 8.86
N VAL A 143 14.40 0.32 10.18
CA VAL A 143 14.48 1.61 10.89
C VAL A 143 15.74 2.38 10.50
N PRO A 144 16.95 1.79 10.43
CA PRO A 144 18.14 2.51 9.97
C PRO A 144 18.00 3.05 8.54
N ALA A 145 17.39 2.29 7.62
CA ALA A 145 17.18 2.71 6.25
C ALA A 145 16.13 3.83 6.13
N ILE A 146 15.06 3.77 6.94
CA ILE A 146 14.08 4.86 7.05
C ILE A 146 14.77 6.13 7.56
N ARG A 147 15.53 6.03 8.66
CA ARG A 147 16.20 7.17 9.31
C ARG A 147 17.26 7.83 8.42
N LYS A 148 17.90 7.06 7.53
CA LYS A 148 18.85 7.57 6.53
C LYS A 148 18.19 8.63 5.62
N TYR A 149 16.95 8.41 5.22
CA TYR A 149 16.21 9.31 4.33
C TYR A 149 15.32 10.30 5.09
N PHE A 150 14.79 9.89 6.24
CA PHE A 150 13.78 10.59 7.02
C PHE A 150 14.22 10.70 8.49
N PRO A 151 15.20 11.58 8.82
CA PRO A 151 15.78 11.66 10.15
C PRO A 151 14.74 12.03 11.23
N GLN A 152 13.75 12.85 10.89
CA GLN A 152 12.65 13.25 11.77
C GLN A 152 11.46 12.27 11.76
N ALA A 153 11.64 11.03 11.28
CA ALA A 153 10.56 10.06 11.28
C ALA A 153 10.09 9.73 12.71
N GLN A 154 8.78 9.59 12.93
CA GLN A 154 8.24 8.86 14.05
C GLN A 154 7.73 7.55 13.49
N ILE A 155 8.27 6.42 13.97
CA ILE A 155 7.96 5.10 13.42
C ILE A 155 7.16 4.34 14.47
N LEU A 156 5.88 4.17 14.20
CA LEU A 156 4.92 3.58 15.12
C LEU A 156 4.38 2.28 14.53
N GLN A 157 4.23 1.26 15.36
CA GLN A 157 3.60 0.00 15.00
C GLN A 157 2.22 -0.07 15.65
N ILE A 158 1.21 -0.48 14.88
CA ILE A 158 -0.16 -0.65 15.38
C ILE A 158 -0.44 -2.15 15.56
N ALA A 159 -0.74 -2.56 16.79
CA ALA A 159 -1.02 -3.93 17.18
C ALA A 159 -2.25 -4.51 16.47
N ASN A 160 -2.28 -5.84 16.34
CA ASN A 160 -3.37 -6.62 15.75
C ASN A 160 -3.73 -6.34 14.29
N THR A 161 -3.00 -5.46 13.59
CA THR A 161 -3.22 -5.12 12.18
C THR A 161 -2.41 -5.99 11.22
N GLY A 162 -3.00 -6.32 10.08
CA GLY A 162 -2.33 -6.77 8.87
C GLY A 162 -1.90 -5.59 7.98
N HIS A 163 -1.56 -5.85 6.72
CA HIS A 163 -1.01 -4.85 5.80
C HIS A 163 -1.92 -3.65 5.50
N TRP A 164 -3.23 -3.80 5.68
CA TRP A 164 -4.20 -2.72 5.49
C TRP A 164 -4.53 -2.09 6.83
N ILE A 165 -3.54 -1.46 7.45
CA ILE A 165 -3.67 -0.86 8.80
C ILE A 165 -4.83 0.14 8.92
N HIS A 166 -5.17 0.85 7.83
CA HIS A 166 -6.29 1.78 7.77
C HIS A 166 -7.65 1.08 7.69
N PHE A 167 -7.69 -0.18 7.25
CA PHE A 167 -8.87 -1.04 7.28
C PHE A 167 -9.00 -1.76 8.63
N ASP A 168 -7.88 -2.26 9.17
CA ASP A 168 -7.87 -3.03 10.42
C ASP A 168 -8.03 -2.17 11.67
N ALA A 169 -7.44 -0.96 11.68
CA ALA A 169 -7.48 -0.03 12.81
C ALA A 169 -7.81 1.41 12.37
N PRO A 170 -8.99 1.65 11.75
CA PRO A 170 -9.32 2.94 11.13
C PRO A 170 -9.30 4.09 12.14
N ASN A 171 -9.82 3.87 13.36
CA ASN A 171 -9.87 4.90 14.40
C ASN A 171 -8.47 5.29 14.88
N THR A 172 -7.63 4.30 15.19
CA THR A 172 -6.23 4.53 15.59
C THR A 172 -5.46 5.29 14.51
N VAL A 173 -5.60 4.88 13.25
CA VAL A 173 -4.96 5.56 12.11
C VAL A 173 -5.46 7.00 11.99
N ILE A 174 -6.76 7.26 12.05
CA ILE A 174 -7.33 8.61 11.95
C ILE A 174 -6.83 9.50 13.10
N SER A 175 -6.79 9.01 14.33
CA SER A 175 -6.29 9.76 15.49
C SER A 175 -4.83 10.14 15.32
N LEU A 176 -3.98 9.17 14.97
CA LEU A 176 -2.54 9.41 14.74
C LEU A 176 -2.30 10.42 13.61
N LEU A 177 -3.04 10.30 12.50
CA LEU A 177 -2.96 11.26 11.40
C LEU A 177 -3.40 12.65 11.85
N THR A 178 -4.48 12.76 12.61
CA THR A 178 -5.02 14.04 13.07
C THR A 178 -4.03 14.75 13.98
N SER A 179 -3.53 14.07 15.02
CA SER A 179 -2.51 14.62 15.93
C SER A 179 -1.24 15.03 15.19
N PHE A 180 -0.75 14.17 14.28
CA PHE A 180 0.41 14.49 13.45
C PHE A 180 0.19 15.74 12.60
N MET A 181 -0.99 15.88 11.97
CA MET A 181 -1.31 17.03 11.13
C MET A 181 -1.46 18.31 11.94
N GLN A 182 -2.03 18.24 13.14
CA GLN A 182 -2.19 19.37 14.06
C GLN A 182 -0.89 19.81 14.75
N LYS A 183 0.25 19.14 14.49
CA LYS A 183 1.56 19.39 15.13
C LYS A 183 1.54 19.12 16.64
N GLU A 184 0.62 18.28 17.09
CA GLU A 184 0.63 17.79 18.45
C GLU A 184 1.70 16.71 18.57
N SER A 185 2.44 16.68 19.67
CA SER A 185 3.32 15.55 19.96
C SER A 185 2.47 14.30 20.10
N ILE A 186 2.75 13.27 19.29
CA ILE A 186 2.09 11.97 19.48
C ILE A 186 2.67 11.34 20.74
N ASP A 187 1.91 11.40 21.83
CA ASP A 187 2.17 10.62 23.03
C ASP A 187 1.71 9.18 22.81
N VAL A 188 2.66 8.30 22.50
CA VAL A 188 2.40 6.88 22.24
C VAL A 188 1.74 6.20 23.45
N THR A 189 1.97 6.69 24.67
CA THR A 189 1.38 6.09 25.88
C THR A 189 -0.13 6.32 26.01
N SER A 190 -0.68 7.27 25.24
CA SER A 190 -2.13 7.49 25.14
C SER A 190 -2.87 6.43 24.30
N TYR A 191 -2.12 5.55 23.63
CA TYR A 191 -2.64 4.47 22.79
C TYR A 191 -2.32 3.12 23.42
N THR A 192 -3.32 2.24 23.52
CA THR A 192 -3.13 0.88 24.07
C THR A 192 -2.62 -0.11 23.02
N ASP A 193 -2.76 0.22 21.74
CA ASP A 193 -2.45 -0.60 20.58
C ASP A 193 -1.28 -0.07 19.75
N VAL A 194 -0.60 1.00 20.18
CA VAL A 194 0.50 1.61 19.42
C VAL A 194 1.80 1.49 20.21
N THR A 195 2.87 1.07 19.54
CA THR A 195 4.22 1.03 20.09
C THR A 195 5.20 1.74 19.16
N GLU A 196 6.33 2.20 19.70
CA GLU A 196 7.41 2.72 18.86
C GLU A 196 8.24 1.56 18.30
N LEU A 197 8.48 1.58 16.99
CA LEU A 197 9.35 0.62 16.34
C LEU A 197 10.77 1.18 16.32
N LYS A 198 11.66 0.56 17.09
CA LYS A 198 13.05 0.97 17.29
C LYS A 198 14.03 0.16 16.45
#